data_AF-A0A9P7RSM4-F1
#
_entry.id   AF-A0A9P7RSM4-F1
#
_cell.length_a   1.000
_cell.length_b   1.000
_cell.length_c   1.000
_cell.angle_alpha   90.00
_cell.angle_beta   90.00
_cell.angle_gamma   90.00
#
_symmetry.space_group_name_H-M   'P 1'
#
loop_
_entity.id
_entity.type
_entity.pdbx_description
1 polymer ?
#
loop_
_entity_poly.entity_id
_entity_poly.type
_entity_poly.pdbx_seq_one_letter_code
_entity_poly.pdbx_strand_id
1 'polypeptide(L)'
;MLLAALCTNTRSLSVFPPRRLPLSTPSLLQRLLEGADFYAAPRSSSSGDYLVWEQWYHPDLPFQSAEIKVAKVVLTVDGKGLAVESQIHVAGQKEAVSVQDPNWAANDCIIFTSDISGYQNPWAYKFENGDVATSHASPILQSPIEEECGLPRWWLSRHGLSGLSEYLV
;
A
#
# COMPACT_ATOMS: atom_id res chain seq x y z
N MET A 1 11.71 -3.36 -13.35
CA MET A 1 11.58 -4.80 -13.05
C MET A 1 10.32 -4.95 -12.23
N LEU A 2 9.21 -5.46 -12.79
CA LEU A 2 7.92 -5.50 -12.06
C LEU A 2 7.97 -6.58 -10.97
N LEU A 3 7.95 -6.16 -9.70
CA LEU A 3 7.83 -7.05 -8.54
C LEU A 3 6.35 -7.36 -8.29
N ALA A 4 5.98 -8.65 -8.32
CA ALA A 4 4.65 -9.10 -7.93
C ALA A 4 4.63 -9.40 -6.43
N ALA A 5 4.04 -8.49 -5.66
CA ALA A 5 3.71 -8.70 -4.26
C ALA A 5 2.30 -9.29 -4.16
N LEU A 6 2.14 -10.38 -3.40
CA LEU A 6 0.86 -11.04 -3.21
C LEU A 6 0.63 -11.25 -1.71
N CYS A 7 -0.56 -10.90 -1.24
CA CYS A 7 -1.03 -11.30 0.08
C CYS A 7 -1.39 -12.79 -0.01
N THR A 8 -0.53 -13.65 0.51
CA THR A 8 -0.69 -15.11 0.40
C THR A 8 -1.39 -15.72 1.61
N ASN A 9 -1.54 -14.96 2.70
CA ASN A 9 -2.39 -15.25 3.86
C ASN A 9 -2.56 -13.97 4.69
N THR A 10 -3.65 -13.84 5.46
CA THR A 10 -4.04 -12.59 6.16
C THR A 10 -2.91 -11.99 7.01
N ARG A 11 -2.01 -12.78 7.57
CA ARG A 11 -0.98 -12.32 8.54
C ARG A 11 0.41 -12.01 7.97
N SER A 12 0.63 -12.08 6.66
CA SER A 12 1.97 -11.82 6.10
C SER A 12 1.95 -11.37 4.65
N LEU A 13 2.81 -10.41 4.32
CA LEU A 13 3.05 -9.96 2.95
C LEU A 13 4.31 -10.58 2.37
N SER A 14 4.21 -11.12 1.15
CA SER A 14 5.30 -11.84 0.49
C SER A 14 5.46 -11.41 -0.97
N VAL A 15 6.67 -11.54 -1.51
CA VAL A 15 7.02 -11.17 -2.90
C VAL A 15 7.63 -12.34 -3.65
N PHE A 16 7.38 -12.42 -4.95
CA PHE A 16 8.02 -13.38 -5.85
C PHE A 16 9.20 -12.75 -6.61
N PRO A 17 10.34 -13.45 -6.77
CA PRO A 17 11.42 -12.99 -7.62
C PRO A 17 11.05 -13.08 -9.12
N PRO A 18 11.67 -12.29 -10.01
CA PRO A 18 11.26 -12.11 -11.41
C PRO A 18 11.57 -13.30 -12.36
N ARG A 19 11.82 -14.53 -11.86
CA ARG A 19 12.10 -15.70 -12.72
C ARG A 19 10.89 -16.62 -12.83
N ARG A 20 10.43 -16.89 -14.06
CA ARG A 20 9.57 -18.05 -14.38
C ARG A 20 10.31 -19.33 -14.02
N LEU A 21 10.13 -19.80 -12.80
CA LEU A 21 10.46 -21.17 -12.40
C LEU A 21 9.16 -21.98 -12.33
N PRO A 22 9.19 -23.27 -12.69
CA PRO A 22 8.03 -24.15 -12.61
C PRO A 22 7.47 -24.17 -11.17
N LEU A 23 6.14 -24.28 -11.05
CA LEU A 23 5.34 -24.19 -9.82
C LEU A 23 5.57 -25.32 -8.79
N SER A 24 6.75 -25.94 -8.76
CA SER A 24 7.07 -27.07 -7.89
C SER A 24 8.35 -26.82 -7.08
N THR A 25 8.41 -25.71 -6.34
CA THR A 25 9.45 -25.54 -5.31
C THR A 25 8.87 -24.80 -4.10
N PRO A 26 8.71 -25.46 -2.94
CA PRO A 26 8.04 -24.87 -1.77
C PRO A 26 8.89 -23.84 -0.99
N SER A 27 10.00 -23.34 -1.55
CA SER A 27 10.94 -22.42 -0.86
C SER A 27 11.05 -21.02 -1.48
N LEU A 28 10.09 -20.58 -2.30
CA LEU A 28 10.17 -19.30 -3.04
C LEU A 28 9.45 -18.12 -2.38
N LEU A 29 8.84 -18.32 -1.21
CA LEU A 29 8.01 -17.32 -0.55
C LEU A 29 8.80 -16.69 0.59
N GLN A 30 9.36 -15.50 0.34
CA GLN A 30 10.05 -14.72 1.35
C GLN A 30 9.07 -13.75 2.00
N ARG A 31 8.92 -13.87 3.33
CA ARG A 31 8.16 -12.91 4.14
C ARG A 31 8.92 -11.58 4.19
N LEU A 32 8.23 -10.49 3.90
CA LEU A 32 8.82 -9.14 3.97
C LEU A 32 8.40 -8.36 5.21
N LEU A 33 7.18 -8.59 5.69
CA LEU A 33 6.55 -7.82 6.75
C LEU A 33 5.87 -8.76 7.75
N GLU A 34 5.89 -8.35 9.02
CA GLU A 34 5.16 -8.96 10.13
C GLU A 34 4.82 -7.89 11.19
N GLY A 35 3.84 -8.18 12.05
CA GLY A 35 3.44 -7.33 13.17
C GLY A 35 1.99 -6.82 13.11
N ALA A 36 1.42 -6.64 11.92
CA ALA A 36 -0.01 -6.39 11.76
C ALA A 36 -0.80 -7.70 11.66
N ASP A 37 -2.06 -7.67 12.08
CA ASP A 37 -2.94 -8.84 11.97
C ASP A 37 -3.30 -9.10 10.51
N PHE A 38 -3.43 -8.03 9.74
CA PHE A 38 -3.88 -8.07 8.36
C PHE A 38 -3.07 -7.16 7.43
N TYR A 39 -2.81 -7.64 6.22
CA TYR A 39 -2.15 -6.90 5.15
C TYR A 39 -2.91 -7.05 3.83
N ALA A 40 -3.02 -5.98 3.05
CA ALA A 40 -3.65 -5.98 1.74
C ALA A 40 -3.02 -4.98 0.76
N ALA A 41 -3.43 -5.09 -0.51
CA ALA A 41 -3.13 -4.15 -1.58
C ALA A 41 -1.65 -3.72 -1.71
N PRO A 42 -0.66 -4.64 -1.67
CA PRO A 42 0.72 -4.22 -1.87
C PRO A 42 0.95 -3.69 -3.29
N ARG A 43 1.74 -2.63 -3.41
CA ARG A 43 2.13 -2.01 -4.68
C ARG A 43 3.58 -1.56 -4.64
N SER A 44 4.36 -2.03 -5.61
CA SER A 44 5.71 -1.53 -5.85
C SER A 44 5.65 -0.24 -6.65
N SER A 45 6.51 0.72 -6.30
CA SER A 45 6.82 1.87 -7.14
C SER A 45 7.38 1.41 -8.50
N SER A 46 7.30 2.25 -9.53
CA SER A 46 7.79 1.87 -10.87
C SER A 46 9.31 1.64 -10.91
N SER A 47 10.07 2.34 -10.06
CA SER A 47 11.50 2.09 -9.87
C SER A 47 11.79 0.78 -9.12
N GLY A 48 10.86 0.34 -8.27
CA GLY A 48 11.00 -0.85 -7.41
C GLY A 48 11.66 -0.58 -6.06
N ASP A 49 12.01 0.67 -5.77
CA ASP A 49 12.71 1.06 -4.54
C ASP A 49 11.79 1.12 -3.32
N TYR A 50 10.49 1.30 -3.55
CA TYR A 50 9.48 1.43 -2.52
C TYR A 50 8.33 0.44 -2.70
N LEU A 51 7.82 -0.04 -1.57
CA LEU A 51 6.61 -0.84 -1.44
C LEU A 51 5.62 -0.09 -0.56
N VAL A 52 4.40 0.11 -1.06
CA VAL A 52 3.27 0.61 -0.28
C VAL A 52 2.27 -0.52 -0.05
N TRP A 53 1.60 -0.54 1.10
CA TRP A 53 0.55 -1.49 1.41
C TRP A 53 -0.47 -0.90 2.38
N GLU A 54 -1.60 -1.58 2.49
CA GLU A 54 -2.63 -1.33 3.50
C GLU A 54 -2.52 -2.40 4.60
N GLN A 55 -2.69 -2.01 5.85
CA GLN A 55 -2.70 -2.92 7.00
C GLN A 55 -3.75 -2.51 8.03
N TRP A 56 -4.24 -3.47 8.80
CA TRP A 56 -5.15 -3.20 9.91
C TRP A 56 -5.01 -4.25 11.01
N TYR A 57 -5.70 -4.01 12.12
CA TYR A 57 -5.59 -4.78 13.35
C TYR A 57 -6.97 -5.19 13.85
N HIS A 58 -7.08 -6.39 14.39
CA HIS A 58 -8.29 -6.82 15.09
C HIS A 58 -8.53 -5.91 16.32
N PRO A 59 -9.79 -5.55 16.65
CA PRO A 59 -11.07 -6.07 16.13
C PRO A 59 -11.61 -5.35 14.88
N ASP A 60 -10.93 -4.31 14.40
CA ASP A 60 -11.44 -3.51 13.30
C ASP A 60 -11.36 -4.26 11.97
N LEU A 61 -12.38 -4.06 11.14
CA LEU A 61 -12.35 -4.39 9.71
C LEU A 61 -11.70 -3.23 8.94
N PRO A 62 -11.18 -3.46 7.72
CA PRO A 62 -10.42 -2.42 7.01
C PRO A 62 -11.24 -1.16 6.73
N PHE A 63 -12.56 -1.26 6.63
CA PHE A 63 -13.47 -0.12 6.46
C PHE A 63 -13.78 0.66 7.75
N GLN A 64 -13.39 0.14 8.92
CA GLN A 64 -13.54 0.83 10.21
C GLN A 64 -12.26 1.57 10.57
N SER A 65 -11.12 0.88 10.46
CA SER A 65 -9.82 1.51 10.60
C SER A 65 -8.77 0.72 9.82
N ALA A 66 -7.88 1.45 9.17
CA ALA A 66 -6.75 0.89 8.44
C ALA A 66 -5.62 1.92 8.41
N GLU A 67 -4.40 1.45 8.15
CA GLU A 67 -3.24 2.29 7.91
C GLU A 67 -2.66 1.97 6.54
N ILE A 68 -2.18 3.00 5.85
CA ILE A 68 -1.28 2.84 4.71
C ILE A 68 0.14 3.07 5.21
N LYS A 69 1.01 2.14 4.84
CA LYS A 69 2.45 2.24 5.12
C LYS A 69 3.22 2.18 3.81
N VAL A 70 4.36 2.84 3.79
CA VAL A 70 5.34 2.74 2.71
C VAL A 70 6.69 2.42 3.32
N ALA A 71 7.51 1.68 2.58
CA ALA A 71 8.84 1.35 3.04
C ALA A 71 9.79 1.11 1.88
N LYS A 72 11.08 1.28 2.14
CA LYS A 72 12.12 1.05 1.15
C LYS A 72 12.39 -0.45 1.01
N VAL A 73 12.48 -0.92 -0.22
CA VAL A 73 12.84 -2.31 -0.54
C VAL A 73 14.34 -2.36 -0.85
N VAL A 74 15.05 -3.25 -0.17
CA VAL A 74 16.48 -3.46 -0.35
C VAL A 74 16.78 -4.93 -0.57
N LEU A 75 17.93 -5.24 -1.17
CA LEU A 75 18.44 -6.61 -1.20
C LEU A 75 19.02 -6.96 0.17
N THR A 76 18.83 -8.20 0.61
CA THR A 76 19.46 -8.71 1.83
C THR A 76 20.98 -8.69 1.69
N VAL A 77 21.71 -8.66 2.82
CA VAL A 77 23.18 -8.58 2.86
C VAL A 77 23.85 -9.73 2.08
N ASP A 78 23.22 -10.90 2.06
CA ASP A 78 23.70 -12.07 1.30
C ASP A 78 23.30 -12.05 -0.19
N GLY A 79 22.56 -11.03 -0.63
CA GLY A 79 22.12 -10.80 -2.01
C GLY A 79 21.07 -11.80 -2.52
N LYS A 80 20.51 -12.64 -1.64
CA LYS A 80 19.63 -13.76 -2.02
C LYS A 80 18.15 -13.48 -1.83
N GLY A 81 17.79 -12.36 -1.20
CA GLY A 81 16.41 -12.02 -0.89
C GLY A 81 16.16 -10.51 -0.85
N LEU A 82 14.91 -10.16 -0.53
CA LEU A 82 14.47 -8.78 -0.35
C LEU A 82 14.16 -8.50 1.13
N ALA A 83 14.52 -7.33 1.61
CA ALA A 83 14.12 -6.83 2.91
C ALA A 83 13.41 -5.49 2.77
N VAL A 84 12.62 -5.15 3.78
CA VAL A 84 11.92 -3.89 3.86
C VAL A 84 12.50 -3.10 5.03
N GLU A 85 12.91 -1.87 4.78
CA GLU A 85 13.50 -0.97 5.78
C GLU A 85 12.64 0.28 5.96
N SER A 86 12.72 0.87 7.16
CA SER A 86 12.12 2.18 7.48
C SER A 86 10.64 2.27 7.11
N GLN A 87 9.80 1.47 7.77
CA GLN A 87 8.35 1.56 7.58
C GLN A 87 7.85 2.94 8.01
N ILE A 88 7.28 3.68 7.06
CA ILE A 88 6.75 5.02 7.26
C ILE A 88 5.23 4.97 7.20
N HIS A 89 4.61 5.62 8.18
CA HIS A 89 3.16 5.79 8.19
C HIS A 89 2.78 6.88 7.20
N VAL A 90 1.94 6.53 6.21
CA VAL A 90 1.45 7.45 5.16
C VAL A 90 0.18 8.13 5.63
N ALA A 91 -0.81 7.34 6.04
CA ALA A 91 -2.12 7.81 6.47
C ALA A 91 -2.90 6.70 7.19
N GLY A 92 -4.04 7.10 7.77
CA GLY A 92 -4.93 6.23 8.53
C GLY A 92 -4.71 6.36 10.03
N GLN A 93 -5.66 5.84 10.80
CA GLN A 93 -5.54 5.89 12.25
C GLN A 93 -6.35 4.75 12.84
N LYS A 94 -5.69 3.93 13.66
CA LYS A 94 -6.34 2.83 14.36
C LYS A 94 -7.55 3.35 15.15
N GLU A 95 -8.66 2.61 15.09
CA GLU A 95 -9.93 2.92 15.76
C GLU A 95 -10.59 4.26 15.35
N ALA A 96 -10.10 4.95 14.32
CA ALA A 96 -10.60 6.29 13.96
C ALA A 96 -10.72 6.60 12.47
N VAL A 97 -9.78 6.16 11.63
CA VAL A 97 -9.74 6.51 10.20
C VAL A 97 -9.43 5.27 9.37
N SER A 98 -10.28 4.99 8.38
CA SER A 98 -10.06 4.00 7.35
C SER A 98 -9.43 4.64 6.12
N VAL A 99 -8.29 4.10 5.70
CA VAL A 99 -7.65 4.42 4.43
C VAL A 99 -7.54 3.20 3.54
N GLN A 100 -7.73 3.38 2.23
CA GLN A 100 -7.94 2.26 1.31
C GLN A 100 -7.28 2.47 -0.05
N ASP A 101 -7.10 1.36 -0.76
CA ASP A 101 -6.66 1.30 -2.17
C ASP A 101 -5.39 2.12 -2.50
N PRO A 102 -4.28 2.00 -1.74
CA PRO A 102 -3.06 2.72 -2.07
C PRO A 102 -2.55 2.35 -3.48
N ASN A 103 -2.15 3.37 -4.24
CA ASN A 103 -1.56 3.21 -5.56
C ASN A 103 -0.50 4.29 -5.84
N TRP A 104 0.48 3.98 -6.69
CA TRP A 104 1.49 4.95 -7.09
C TRP A 104 0.99 5.73 -8.32
N ALA A 105 0.89 7.04 -8.20
CA ALA A 105 0.67 7.93 -9.34
C ALA A 105 2.00 8.29 -10.02
N ALA A 106 3.07 8.38 -9.24
CA ALA A 106 4.46 8.56 -9.67
C ALA A 106 5.39 7.86 -8.67
N ASN A 107 6.72 7.86 -8.88
CA ASN A 107 7.67 7.24 -7.94
C ASN A 107 7.73 7.93 -6.56
N ASP A 108 7.22 9.15 -6.49
CA ASP A 108 7.24 10.05 -5.33
C ASP A 108 5.83 10.47 -4.91
N CYS A 109 4.79 9.85 -5.46
CA CYS A 109 3.40 10.22 -5.19
C CYS A 109 2.52 8.98 -5.06
N ILE A 110 1.94 8.81 -3.87
CA ILE A 110 0.98 7.76 -3.55
C ILE A 110 -0.41 8.40 -3.49
N ILE A 111 -1.37 7.81 -4.19
CA ILE A 111 -2.79 8.15 -4.10
C ILE A 111 -3.54 7.05 -3.35
N PHE A 112 -4.54 7.43 -2.59
CA PHE A 112 -5.37 6.53 -1.80
C PHE A 112 -6.69 7.22 -1.45
N THR A 113 -7.59 6.53 -0.76
CA THR A 113 -8.82 7.14 -0.23
C THR A 113 -8.81 7.15 1.29
N SER A 114 -9.44 8.15 1.89
CA SER A 114 -9.60 8.28 3.35
C SER A 114 -11.00 8.74 3.71
N ASP A 115 -11.56 8.18 4.77
CA ASP A 115 -12.85 8.56 5.36
C ASP A 115 -12.75 9.67 6.42
N ILE A 116 -11.60 10.32 6.61
CA ILE A 116 -11.41 11.35 7.64
C ILE A 116 -12.40 12.53 7.51
N SER A 117 -12.92 12.76 6.30
CA SER A 117 -13.97 13.76 6.01
C SER A 117 -15.40 13.23 6.13
N GLY A 118 -15.60 12.00 6.60
CA GLY A 118 -16.89 11.32 6.75
C GLY A 118 -17.29 10.39 5.59
N TYR A 119 -16.66 10.55 4.43
CA TYR A 119 -16.83 9.73 3.23
C TYR A 119 -15.46 9.40 2.65
N GLN A 120 -15.29 8.24 1.99
CA GLN A 120 -14.03 7.94 1.31
C GLN A 120 -13.78 8.95 0.19
N ASN A 121 -12.85 9.87 0.42
CA ASN A 121 -12.41 10.90 -0.52
C ASN A 121 -10.97 10.61 -0.96
N PRO A 122 -10.52 11.07 -2.14
CA PRO A 122 -9.16 10.83 -2.63
C PRO A 122 -8.13 11.76 -1.97
N TRP A 123 -7.02 11.18 -1.56
CA TRP A 123 -5.87 11.84 -0.91
C TRP A 123 -4.57 11.47 -1.62
N ALA A 124 -3.57 12.34 -1.49
CA ALA A 124 -2.23 12.14 -2.01
C ALA A 124 -1.18 12.28 -0.90
N TYR A 125 -0.14 11.46 -0.98
CA TYR A 125 1.06 11.57 -0.18
C TYR A 125 2.25 11.76 -1.13
N LYS A 126 2.81 12.96 -1.15
CA LYS A 126 3.87 13.37 -2.08
C LYS A 126 5.18 13.54 -1.35
N PHE A 127 6.28 13.03 -1.92
CA PHE A 127 7.57 13.05 -1.27
C PHE A 127 8.18 14.47 -1.30
N GLU A 128 8.35 15.08 -0.14
CA GLU A 128 8.98 16.39 -0.02
C GLU A 128 10.50 16.27 -0.16
N ASN A 129 11.08 17.01 -1.11
CA ASN A 129 12.53 16.96 -1.41
C ASN A 129 13.06 15.55 -1.70
N GLY A 130 12.19 14.64 -2.18
CA GLY A 130 12.53 13.23 -2.41
C GLY A 130 12.64 12.39 -1.15
N ASP A 131 12.28 12.93 0.03
CA ASP A 131 12.26 12.20 1.29
C ASP A 131 10.84 11.82 1.69
N VAL A 132 10.59 10.51 1.71
CA VAL A 132 9.33 9.93 2.14
C VAL A 132 9.04 10.18 3.62
N ALA A 133 10.05 10.36 4.48
CA ALA A 133 9.85 10.48 5.93
C ALA A 133 9.38 11.87 6.38
N THR A 134 9.69 12.93 5.62
CA THR A 134 9.29 14.31 5.92
C THR A 134 7.94 14.69 5.30
N SER A 135 7.31 13.75 4.61
CA SER A 135 6.15 14.00 3.77
C SER A 135 4.83 13.87 4.52
N HIS A 136 3.78 14.47 3.99
CA HIS A 136 2.46 14.44 4.60
C HIS A 136 1.34 14.17 3.58
N ALA A 137 0.26 13.57 4.08
CA ALA A 137 -0.94 13.36 3.29
C ALA A 137 -1.72 14.67 3.14
N SER A 138 -2.29 14.89 1.95
CA SER A 138 -3.13 16.04 1.63
C SER A 138 -4.33 15.63 0.77
N PRO A 139 -5.49 16.29 0.91
CA PRO A 139 -6.64 16.01 0.08
C PRO A 139 -6.36 16.41 -1.38
N ILE A 140 -6.84 15.60 -2.34
CA ILE A 140 -6.73 15.92 -3.76
C ILE A 140 -7.83 16.91 -4.19
N LEU A 141 -9.02 16.79 -3.60
CA LEU A 141 -10.14 17.68 -3.88
C LEU A 141 -10.04 18.96 -3.06
N GLN A 142 -10.53 20.07 -3.61
CA GLN A 142 -10.59 21.37 -2.90
C GLN A 142 -11.53 21.32 -1.69
N SER A 143 -12.61 20.56 -1.80
CA SER A 143 -13.58 20.31 -0.74
C SER A 143 -13.97 18.83 -0.76
N PRO A 144 -14.20 18.19 0.40
CA PRO A 144 -14.72 16.83 0.43
C PRO A 144 -16.08 16.75 -0.26
N ILE A 145 -16.33 15.62 -0.92
CA ILE A 145 -17.65 15.29 -1.44
C ILE A 145 -18.34 14.29 -0.52
N GLU A 146 -19.65 14.41 -0.38
CA GLU A 146 -20.50 13.51 0.42
C GLU A 146 -20.89 12.25 -0.37
N GLU A 147 -19.92 11.67 -1.07
CA GLU A 147 -20.07 10.49 -1.90
C GLU A 147 -18.89 9.54 -1.67
N GLU A 148 -19.14 8.24 -1.86
CA GLU A 148 -18.11 7.22 -1.71
C GLU A 148 -17.23 7.14 -2.96
N CYS A 149 -16.02 7.70 -2.90
CA CYS A 149 -15.01 7.56 -3.95
C CYS A 149 -14.24 6.24 -3.77
N GLY A 150 -14.92 5.10 -3.88
CA GLY A 150 -14.30 3.80 -3.65
C GLY A 150 -15.18 2.63 -4.07
N LEU A 151 -14.57 1.46 -4.20
CA LEU A 151 -15.34 0.21 -4.35
C LEU A 151 -15.68 -0.35 -2.98
N PRO A 152 -16.83 -1.03 -2.82
CA PRO A 152 -17.18 -1.63 -1.54
C PRO A 152 -16.16 -2.74 -1.18
N ARG A 153 -15.50 -2.59 -0.02
CA ARG A 153 -14.30 -3.36 0.40
C ARG A 153 -14.58 -4.74 1.03
N TRP A 154 -15.65 -5.42 0.63
CA TRP A 154 -15.89 -6.83 1.01
C TRP A 154 -15.17 -7.82 0.08
N TRP A 155 -14.55 -7.34 -1.00
CA TRP A 155 -13.57 -8.09 -1.79
C TRP A 155 -12.16 -7.56 -1.53
N LEU A 156 -11.28 -8.42 -1.02
CA LEU A 156 -9.85 -8.13 -0.97
C LEU A 156 -9.28 -8.22 -2.39
N SER A 157 -8.44 -7.26 -2.80
CA SER A 157 -7.70 -7.24 -4.08
C SER A 157 -8.45 -6.78 -5.35
N ARG A 158 -9.61 -6.12 -5.25
CA ARG A 158 -10.13 -5.26 -6.34
C ARG A 158 -9.67 -3.83 -6.13
N HIS A 159 -9.19 -3.18 -7.19
CA HIS A 159 -8.65 -1.83 -7.13
C HIS A 159 -9.55 -0.90 -7.94
N GLY A 160 -10.21 0.05 -7.28
CA GLY A 160 -11.06 1.03 -7.94
C GLY A 160 -10.28 2.16 -8.61
N LEU A 161 -9.10 2.49 -8.07
CA LEU A 161 -8.32 3.67 -8.47
C LEU A 161 -7.39 3.47 -9.68
N SER A 162 -7.37 2.29 -10.32
CA SER A 162 -6.49 2.06 -11.48
C SER A 162 -6.75 3.01 -12.64
N GLY A 163 -8.00 3.49 -12.78
CA GLY A 163 -8.36 4.48 -13.80
C GLY A 163 -7.87 5.90 -13.50
N LEU A 164 -7.68 6.29 -12.22
CA LEU A 164 -7.31 7.66 -11.85
C LEU A 164 -5.80 7.95 -12.00
N SER A 165 -4.97 6.92 -12.02
CA SER A 165 -3.53 7.04 -12.27
C SER A 165 -3.22 7.62 -13.66
N GLU A 166 -4.04 7.32 -14.67
CA GLU A 166 -3.80 7.75 -16.06
C GLU A 166 -4.17 9.21 -16.35
N TYR A 167 -4.94 9.86 -15.47
CA TYR A 167 -5.43 11.23 -15.67
C TYR A 167 -4.70 12.30 -14.83
N LEU A 168 -3.73 11.91 -14.00
CA LEU A 168 -3.01 12.81 -13.09
C LEU A 168 -1.53 13.04 -13.49
N VAL A 169 -1.19 12.84 -14.78
CA VAL A 169 0.13 13.17 -15.36
C VAL A 169 0.20 14.63 -15.79
#